data_AF-A0A2W4WSD1-F1
#
_entry.id   AF-A0A2W4WSD1-F1
#
_cell.length_a   1.000
_cell.length_b   1.000
_cell.length_c   1.000
_cell.angle_alpha   90.00
_cell.angle_beta   90.00
_cell.angle_gamma   90.00
#
_symmetry.space_group_name_H-M   'P 1'
#
loop_
_entity.id
_entity.type
_entity.pdbx_description
1 polymer ?
#
loop_
_entity_poly.entity_id
_entity_poly.type
_entity_poly.pdbx_seq_one_letter_code
_entity_poly.pdbx_strand_id
1 'polypeptide(L)'
;MTVNFRSVRAILWRDWDPIGCGVPEDEYDDYVPPVVAMLTQGKTRADVADYLRVTAAETIACPVSEEKLALVLDKLFALKGTNA
;
A
#
# COMPACT_ATOMS: atom_id res chain seq x y z
N MET A 1 5.35 13.18 7.25
CA MET A 1 6.21 12.35 6.38
C MET A 1 5.92 12.73 4.94
N THR A 2 6.88 12.63 4.04
CA THR A 2 6.66 12.85 2.59
C THR A 2 6.39 11.51 1.91
N VAL A 3 5.48 11.47 0.94
CA VAL A 3 5.26 10.28 0.09
C VAL A 3 6.56 9.96 -0.65
N ASN A 4 7.16 8.83 -0.34
CA ASN A 4 8.37 8.34 -0.99
C ASN A 4 8.37 6.80 -1.03
N PHE A 5 9.22 6.24 -1.89
CA PHE A 5 9.33 4.79 -2.10
C PHE A 5 9.51 4.02 -0.80
N ARG A 6 10.48 4.43 0.04
CA ARG A 6 10.83 3.70 1.27
C ARG A 6 9.69 3.66 2.28
N SER A 7 8.97 4.76 2.47
CA SER A 7 7.82 4.82 3.39
C SER A 7 6.68 3.93 2.91
N VAL A 8 6.37 3.97 1.61
CA VAL A 8 5.31 3.14 1.03
C VAL A 8 5.69 1.65 1.09
N ARG A 9 6.92 1.30 0.70
CA ARG A 9 7.45 -0.06 0.81
C ARG A 9 7.30 -0.64 2.22
N ALA A 10 7.69 0.13 3.24
CA ALA A 10 7.59 -0.31 4.62
C ALA A 10 6.13 -0.60 5.04
N ILE A 11 5.15 0.19 4.58
CA ILE A 11 3.73 -0.05 4.86
C ILE A 11 3.23 -1.27 4.10
N LEU A 12 3.58 -1.41 2.81
CA LEU A 12 3.16 -2.57 2.02
C LEU A 12 3.71 -3.88 2.60
N TRP A 13 5.00 -3.89 2.97
CA TRP A 13 5.66 -5.08 3.49
C TRP A 13 5.25 -5.44 4.93
N ARG A 14 4.95 -4.48 5.79
CA ARG A 14 4.64 -4.76 7.22
C ARG A 14 3.17 -4.86 7.54
N ASP A 15 2.33 -4.10 6.82
CA ASP A 15 0.94 -3.88 7.21
C ASP A 15 -0.04 -4.47 6.20
N TRP A 16 0.22 -4.28 4.90
CA TRP A 16 -0.58 -4.91 3.86
C TRP A 16 -0.29 -6.41 3.81
N ASP A 17 0.99 -6.76 3.64
CA ASP A 17 1.56 -8.11 3.65
C ASP A 17 0.52 -9.23 3.40
N PRO A 18 -0.01 -9.36 2.16
CA PRO A 18 -0.98 -10.39 1.86
C PRO A 18 -0.37 -11.78 2.08
N ILE A 19 0.92 -11.96 1.77
CA ILE A 19 1.62 -13.24 1.86
C ILE A 19 1.79 -13.70 3.32
N GLY A 20 2.10 -12.78 4.25
CA GLY A 20 1.99 -13.02 5.69
C GLY A 20 3.02 -13.98 6.30
N CYS A 21 4.01 -14.45 5.53
CA CYS A 21 4.99 -15.44 5.98
C CYS A 21 6.43 -14.88 6.11
N GLY A 22 6.59 -13.55 6.15
CA GLY A 22 7.88 -12.91 6.36
C GLY A 22 8.82 -12.99 5.16
N VAL A 23 8.27 -12.81 3.95
CA VAL A 23 9.06 -12.75 2.71
C VAL A 23 10.03 -11.55 2.72
N PRO A 24 11.10 -11.59 1.90
CA PRO A 24 11.99 -10.44 1.72
C PRO A 24 11.23 -9.14 1.37
N GLU A 25 11.73 -7.99 1.82
CA GLU A 25 11.05 -6.70 1.60
C GLU A 25 10.94 -6.34 0.10
N ASP A 26 11.87 -6.81 -0.73
CA ASP A 26 11.95 -6.54 -2.17
C ASP A 26 10.90 -7.27 -3.00
N GLU A 27 10.24 -8.30 -2.45
CA GLU A 27 9.05 -8.92 -3.06
C GLU A 27 7.89 -7.94 -3.25
N TYR A 28 7.92 -6.80 -2.55
CA TYR A 28 6.91 -5.77 -2.67
C TYR A 28 7.31 -4.60 -3.57
N ASP A 29 8.56 -4.57 -4.09
CA ASP A 29 9.09 -3.41 -4.81
C ASP A 29 8.32 -3.09 -6.09
N ASP A 30 7.73 -4.08 -6.75
CA ASP A 30 6.93 -3.88 -7.97
C ASP A 30 5.58 -3.17 -7.70
N TYR A 31 5.06 -3.27 -6.46
CA TYR A 31 3.78 -2.65 -6.08
C TYR A 31 3.95 -1.24 -5.51
N VAL A 32 5.18 -0.86 -5.15
CA VAL A 32 5.47 0.45 -4.53
C VAL A 32 5.30 1.62 -5.53
N PRO A 33 5.87 1.61 -6.75
CA PRO A 33 5.76 2.72 -7.68
C PRO A 33 4.31 3.09 -8.05
N PRO A 34 3.41 2.13 -8.34
CA PRO A 34 2.00 2.45 -8.57
C PRO A 34 1.35 3.19 -7.40
N VAL A 35 1.56 2.72 -6.16
CA VAL A 35 0.99 3.36 -4.96
C VAL A 35 1.57 4.76 -4.74
N VAL A 36 2.89 4.94 -4.90
CA VAL A 36 3.53 6.26 -4.84
C VAL A 36 2.93 7.21 -5.89
N ALA A 37 2.76 6.75 -7.13
CA ALA A 37 2.17 7.54 -8.20
C ALA A 37 0.73 7.95 -7.89
N MET A 38 -0.11 7.02 -7.42
CA MET A 38 -1.50 7.32 -7.03
C MET A 38 -1.56 8.33 -5.89
N LEU A 39 -0.70 8.18 -4.87
CA LEU A 39 -0.65 9.10 -3.75
C LEU A 39 -0.20 10.51 -4.17
N THR A 40 0.84 10.62 -4.99
CA THR A 40 1.37 11.90 -5.49
C THR A 40 0.44 12.60 -6.48
N GLN A 41 -0.29 11.84 -7.31
CA GLN A 41 -1.31 12.36 -8.22
C GLN A 41 -2.63 12.75 -7.53
N GLY A 42 -2.74 12.60 -6.22
CA GLY A 42 -3.95 12.96 -5.49
C GLY A 42 -5.13 12.03 -5.73
N LYS A 43 -4.89 10.76 -6.12
CA LYS A 43 -5.95 9.75 -6.22
C LYS A 43 -6.68 9.57 -4.89
N THR A 44 -7.95 9.18 -4.99
CA THR A 44 -8.83 9.03 -3.84
C THR A 44 -8.46 7.80 -3.03
N ARG A 45 -8.96 7.75 -1.79
CA ARG A 45 -8.80 6.56 -0.95
C ARG A 45 -9.40 5.31 -1.57
N ALA A 46 -10.53 5.44 -2.26
CA ALA A 46 -11.19 4.34 -2.96
C ALA A 46 -10.33 3.79 -4.10
N ASP A 47 -9.71 4.67 -4.90
CA ASP A 47 -8.82 4.24 -6.00
C ASP A 47 -7.67 3.37 -5.45
N VAL A 48 -7.01 3.83 -4.38
CA VAL A 48 -5.89 3.09 -3.77
C VAL A 48 -6.35 1.79 -3.12
N ALA A 49 -7.55 1.78 -2.51
CA ALA A 49 -8.15 0.59 -1.95
C ALA A 49 -8.39 -0.47 -3.01
N ASP A 50 -8.97 -0.07 -4.14
CA ASP A 50 -9.30 -0.96 -5.25
C ASP A 50 -8.03 -1.56 -5.86
N TYR A 51 -6.99 -0.75 -6.07
CA TYR A 51 -5.69 -1.26 -6.53
C TYR A 51 -5.14 -2.35 -5.60
N LEU A 52 -5.01 -2.06 -4.30
CA LEU A 52 -4.45 -3.00 -3.34
C LEU A 52 -5.31 -4.26 -3.18
N ARG A 53 -6.64 -4.13 -3.23
CA ARG A 53 -7.56 -5.28 -3.16
C ARG A 53 -7.39 -6.19 -4.37
N VAL A 54 -7.39 -5.62 -5.58
CA VAL A 54 -7.25 -6.36 -6.83
C VAL A 54 -5.87 -7.00 -6.92
N THR A 55 -4.79 -6.27 -6.63
CA THR A 55 -3.43 -6.84 -6.65
C THR A 55 -3.29 -8.00 -5.66
N ALA A 56 -3.85 -7.87 -4.45
CA ALA A 56 -3.84 -8.96 -3.47
C ALA A 56 -4.60 -10.19 -3.99
N ALA A 57 -5.81 -10.00 -4.51
CA ALA A 57 -6.68 -11.10 -4.93
C ALA A 57 -6.25 -11.77 -6.26
N GLU A 58 -5.82 -10.97 -7.23
CA GLU A 58 -5.64 -11.43 -8.62
C GLU A 58 -4.17 -11.61 -9.02
N THR A 59 -3.26 -10.79 -8.48
CA THR A 59 -1.82 -10.88 -8.79
C THR A 59 -1.09 -11.79 -7.80
N ILE A 60 -1.28 -11.55 -6.50
CA ILE A 60 -0.64 -12.33 -5.43
C ILE A 60 -1.43 -13.61 -5.13
N ALA A 61 -2.71 -13.67 -5.52
CA ALA A 61 -3.63 -14.75 -5.18
C ALA A 61 -3.83 -14.97 -3.67
N CYS A 62 -3.70 -13.88 -2.88
CA CYS A 62 -3.93 -13.87 -1.45
C CYS A 62 -4.80 -12.67 -1.06
N PRO A 63 -6.14 -12.83 -1.05
CA PRO A 63 -7.03 -11.72 -0.72
C PRO A 63 -6.86 -11.28 0.75
N VAL A 64 -6.94 -9.98 0.98
CA VAL A 64 -6.87 -9.37 2.32
C VAL A 64 -8.26 -8.96 2.82
N SER A 65 -8.46 -8.92 4.14
CA SER A 65 -9.70 -8.43 4.72
C SER A 65 -9.87 -6.91 4.53
N GLU A 66 -11.12 -6.46 4.48
CA GLU A 66 -11.44 -5.02 4.41
C GLU A 66 -10.90 -4.23 5.62
N GLU A 67 -10.85 -4.85 6.80
CA GLU A 67 -10.27 -4.24 8.01
C GLU A 67 -8.77 -3.98 7.83
N LYS A 68 -8.02 -4.98 7.34
CA LYS A 68 -6.59 -4.83 7.05
C LYS A 68 -6.36 -3.76 5.98
N LEU A 69 -7.18 -3.78 4.93
CA LEU A 69 -7.11 -2.79 3.86
C LEU A 69 -7.37 -1.37 4.39
N ALA A 70 -8.35 -1.19 5.27
CA ALA A 70 -8.63 0.10 5.91
C ALA A 70 -7.44 0.61 6.74
N LEU A 71 -6.81 -0.24 7.54
CA LEU A 71 -5.63 0.12 8.34
C LEU A 71 -4.45 0.55 7.46
N VAL A 72 -4.20 -0.16 6.36
CA VAL A 72 -3.15 0.17 5.39
C VAL A 72 -3.42 1.54 4.76
N LEU A 73 -4.66 1.79 4.34
CA LEU A 73 -5.05 3.04 3.72
C LEU A 73 -4.90 4.23 4.68
N ASP A 74 -5.19 4.07 5.97
CA ASP A 74 -4.95 5.12 6.97
C ASP A 74 -3.49 5.52 7.03
N LYS A 75 -2.59 4.54 7.04
CA LYS A 75 -1.14 4.77 7.06
C LYS A 75 -0.65 5.44 5.77
N LEU A 76 -1.11 4.96 4.61
CA LEU A 76 -0.72 5.52 3.30
C LEU A 76 -1.19 6.97 3.16
N PHE A 77 -2.40 7.30 3.60
CA PHE A 77 -2.93 8.66 3.50
C PHE A 77 -2.36 9.60 4.58
N ALA A 78 -1.94 9.08 5.73
CA ALA A 78 -1.18 9.85 6.72
C ALA A 78 0.19 10.32 6.19
N LEU A 79 0.77 9.63 5.19
CA LEU A 79 1.99 10.11 4.50
C LEU A 79 1.78 11.40 3.70
N LYS A 80 0.54 11.81 3.41
CA LYS A 80 0.26 13.10 2.76
C LYS A 80 0.18 14.25 3.79
N GLY A 81 0.03 13.93 5.07
CA GLY A 81 -0.24 14.88 6.15
C GLY A 81 1.00 15.34 6.89
N THR A 82 1.98 15.97 6.24
CA THR A 82 2.87 16.94 6.90
C THR A 82 3.52 17.87 5.87
N ASN A 83 2.74 18.80 5.33
CA ASN A 83 3.24 20.11 4.93
C ASN A 83 2.48 21.10 5.82
N ALA A 84 2.99 21.30 7.04
CA ALA A 84 2.63 22.44 7.88
C ALA A 84 3.78 23.45 7.76
#